data_AF-A0A6C0AQR3-F1
#
_entry.id   AF-A0A6C0AQR3-F1
#
_cell.length_a   1.000
_cell.length_b   1.000
_cell.length_c   1.000
_cell.angle_alpha   90.00
_cell.angle_beta   90.00
_cell.angle_gamma   90.00
#
_symmetry.space_group_name_H-M   'P 1'
#
loop_
_entity.id
_entity.type
_entity.pdbx_description
1 polymer ?
#
loop_
_entity_poly.entity_id
_entity_poly.type
_entity_poly.pdbx_seq_one_letter_code
_entity_poly.pdbx_strand_id
1 'polypeptide(L)'
;MSENKYDKMSEFVESIFHVFKLVNKKAETQRDNRLKMIGLTIYNYIRKIANDVNIDLKTINEPESINLIPIFEYITYNNIELYDFSKINVNDVDVTKSEDLERFVLSHIYYITQSGKL
;
A
#
# COMPACT_ATOMS: atom_id res chain seq x y z
N MET A 1 18.17 -12.48 -20.15
CA MET A 1 18.34 -12.00 -18.76
C MET A 1 16.97 -12.09 -18.12
N SER A 2 16.75 -12.99 -17.17
CA SER A 2 15.49 -13.00 -16.43
C SER A 2 15.47 -11.73 -15.58
N GLU A 3 14.55 -10.81 -15.85
CA GLU A 3 14.22 -9.75 -14.89
C GLU A 3 13.97 -10.44 -13.56
N ASN A 4 14.80 -10.11 -12.57
CA ASN A 4 14.66 -10.59 -11.21
C ASN A 4 13.31 -10.07 -10.69
N LYS A 5 12.28 -10.91 -10.75
CA LYS A 5 10.95 -10.61 -10.20
C LYS A 5 11.01 -10.85 -8.71
N TYR A 6 10.42 -9.94 -7.94
CA TYR A 6 10.21 -10.15 -6.51
C TYR A 6 9.39 -11.42 -6.29
N ASP A 7 9.90 -12.34 -5.47
CA ASP A 7 9.37 -13.70 -5.31
C ASP A 7 8.29 -13.81 -4.24
N LYS A 8 8.18 -12.82 -3.34
CA LYS A 8 7.20 -12.76 -2.24
C LYS A 8 6.01 -11.85 -2.52
N MET A 9 5.55 -11.82 -3.77
CA MET A 9 4.41 -10.97 -4.17
C MET A 9 3.13 -11.32 -3.41
N SER A 10 2.95 -12.57 -3.00
CA SER A 10 1.76 -12.99 -2.26
C SER A 10 1.70 -12.34 -0.88
N GLU A 11 2.80 -12.42 -0.15
CA GLU A 11 2.96 -11.83 1.18
C GLU A 11 2.85 -10.31 1.11
N PHE A 12 3.41 -9.70 0.07
CA PHE A 12 3.27 -8.27 -0.18
C PHE A 12 1.80 -7.86 -0.40
N VAL A 13 1.08 -8.60 -1.26
CA VAL A 13 -0.34 -8.34 -1.55
C VAL A 13 -1.19 -8.47 -0.29
N GLU A 14 -0.96 -9.53 0.47
CA GLU A 14 -1.64 -9.80 1.74
C GLU A 14 -1.42 -8.67 2.74
N SER A 15 -0.17 -8.27 2.97
CA SER A 15 0.18 -7.19 3.89
C SER A 15 -0.50 -5.86 3.54
N ILE A 16 -0.47 -5.44 2.27
CA ILE A 16 -1.12 -4.19 1.86
C ILE A 16 -2.64 -4.29 2.00
N PHE A 17 -3.22 -5.45 1.68
CA PHE A 17 -4.66 -5.63 1.81
C PHE A 17 -5.13 -5.55 3.27
N HIS A 18 -4.37 -6.10 4.22
CA HIS A 18 -4.63 -5.94 5.64
C HIS A 18 -4.50 -4.47 6.10
N VAL A 19 -3.49 -3.75 5.62
CA VAL A 19 -3.36 -2.31 5.88
C VAL A 19 -4.57 -1.54 5.36
N PHE A 20 -5.04 -1.84 4.15
CA PHE A 20 -6.26 -1.24 3.61
C PHE A 20 -7.47 -1.46 4.54
N LYS A 21 -7.70 -2.70 4.99
CA LYS A 21 -8.83 -3.02 5.88
C LYS A 21 -8.77 -2.19 7.17
N LEU A 22 -7.58 -2.06 7.76
CA LEU A 22 -7.36 -1.25 8.96
C LEU A 22 -7.64 0.23 8.71
N VAL A 23 -7.08 0.79 7.63
CA VAL A 23 -7.28 2.19 7.23
C VAL A 23 -8.76 2.46 6.99
N ASN A 24 -9.47 1.59 6.27
CA ASN A 24 -10.88 1.75 5.98
C ASN A 24 -11.74 1.70 7.26
N LYS A 25 -11.51 0.70 8.12
CA LYS A 25 -12.21 0.59 9.43
C LYS A 25 -12.01 1.83 10.28
N LYS A 26 -10.78 2.37 10.32
CA LYS A 26 -10.46 3.59 11.05
C LYS A 26 -11.15 4.81 10.46
N ALA A 27 -11.13 4.96 9.14
CA ALA A 27 -11.80 6.05 8.43
C ALA A 27 -13.31 6.07 8.70
N GLU A 28 -13.94 4.90 8.70
CA GLU A 28 -15.37 4.75 9.04
C GLU A 28 -15.65 5.13 10.48
N THR A 29 -14.85 4.62 11.42
CA THR A 29 -15.00 4.91 12.86
C THR A 29 -14.84 6.40 13.17
N GLN A 30 -13.88 7.06 12.52
CA GLN A 30 -13.58 8.48 12.73
C GLN A 30 -14.40 9.42 11.85
N ARG A 31 -15.17 8.89 10.89
CA ARG A 31 -15.84 9.64 9.83
C ARG A 31 -14.86 10.56 9.05
N ASP A 32 -13.64 10.08 8.86
CA ASP A 32 -12.58 10.83 8.17
C ASP A 32 -12.64 10.55 6.67
N ASN A 33 -13.22 11.49 5.93
CA ASN A 33 -13.32 11.40 4.46
C ASN A 33 -11.95 11.39 3.77
N ARG A 34 -10.93 12.05 4.33
CA ARG A 34 -9.59 12.04 3.73
C ARG A 34 -8.95 10.67 3.88
N LEU A 35 -9.05 10.07 5.06
CA LEU A 35 -8.56 8.72 5.31
C LEU A 35 -9.31 7.68 4.46
N LYS A 36 -10.61 7.91 4.22
CA LYS A 36 -11.42 7.08 3.32
C LYS A 36 -10.92 7.15 1.87
N MET A 37 -10.58 8.33 1.36
CA MET A 37 -9.99 8.49 0.02
C MET A 37 -8.62 7.83 -0.09
N ILE A 38 -7.79 7.92 0.96
CA ILE A 38 -6.51 7.20 1.02
C ILE A 38 -6.76 5.70 0.98
N GLY A 39 -7.68 5.18 1.78
CA GLY A 39 -8.07 3.76 1.79
C GLY A 39 -8.51 3.26 0.41
N LEU A 40 -9.34 4.02 -0.30
CA LEU A 40 -9.75 3.70 -1.68
C LEU A 40 -8.57 3.66 -2.65
N THR A 41 -7.62 4.58 -2.49
CA THR A 41 -6.40 4.61 -3.33
C THR A 41 -5.55 3.36 -3.10
N ILE A 42 -5.33 2.97 -1.83
CA ILE A 42 -4.63 1.74 -1.47
C ILE A 42 -5.36 0.51 -2.06
N TYR A 43 -6.69 0.46 -1.92
CA TYR A 43 -7.49 -0.65 -2.45
C TYR A 43 -7.40 -0.79 -3.97
N ASN A 44 -7.51 0.32 -4.71
CA ASN A 44 -7.43 0.30 -6.17
C ASN A 44 -6.05 -0.17 -6.64
N TYR A 45 -5.00 0.32 -6.00
CA TYR A 45 -3.63 -0.12 -6.26
C TYR A 45 -3.46 -1.62 -6.01
N ILE A 46 -3.85 -2.11 -4.83
CA ILE A 46 -3.62 -3.51 -4.48
C ILE A 46 -4.50 -4.47 -5.27
N ARG A 47 -5.71 -4.05 -5.64
CA ARG A 47 -6.58 -4.81 -6.55
C ARG A 47 -5.95 -4.98 -7.92
N LYS A 48 -5.30 -3.96 -8.47
CA LYS A 48 -4.59 -4.05 -9.75
C LYS A 48 -3.47 -5.08 -9.65
N ILE A 49 -2.61 -4.96 -8.64
CA ILE A 49 -1.48 -5.88 -8.45
C ILE A 49 -1.96 -7.31 -8.23
N ALA A 50 -2.97 -7.52 -7.39
CA ALA A 50 -3.51 -8.84 -7.12
C ALA A 50 -4.01 -9.52 -8.41
N ASN A 51 -4.64 -8.77 -9.31
CA ASN A 51 -5.01 -9.30 -10.64
C ASN A 51 -3.77 -9.67 -11.47
N ASP A 52 -2.76 -8.80 -11.50
CA ASP A 52 -1.52 -9.03 -12.28
C ASP A 52 -0.75 -10.27 -11.81
N VAL A 53 -0.85 -10.62 -10.52
CA VAL A 53 -0.22 -11.82 -9.92
C VAL A 53 -1.19 -12.97 -9.63
N ASN A 54 -2.43 -12.90 -10.12
CA ASN A 54 -3.47 -13.94 -9.95
C ASN A 54 -3.82 -14.32 -8.50
N ILE A 55 -3.92 -13.32 -7.62
CA ILE A 55 -4.35 -13.49 -6.22
C ILE A 55 -5.79 -13.01 -6.05
N ASP A 56 -6.65 -13.85 -5.48
CA ASP A 56 -8.01 -13.43 -5.09
C ASP A 56 -7.99 -12.79 -3.70
N LEU A 57 -8.20 -11.48 -3.64
CA LEU A 57 -8.27 -10.74 -2.38
C LEU A 57 -9.36 -11.27 -1.43
N LYS A 58 -10.39 -11.96 -1.93
CA LYS A 58 -11.46 -12.53 -1.10
C LYS A 58 -11.03 -13.75 -0.30
N THR A 59 -9.94 -14.42 -0.70
CA THR A 59 -9.41 -15.59 0.01
C THR A 59 -8.42 -15.20 1.11
N ILE A 60 -8.07 -13.92 1.23
CA ILE A 60 -7.16 -13.42 2.24
C ILE A 60 -7.89 -13.29 3.58
N ASN A 61 -7.46 -14.10 4.55
CA ASN A 61 -8.03 -14.13 5.89
C ASN A 61 -7.67 -12.87 6.70
N GLU A 62 -8.46 -12.58 7.72
CA GLU A 62 -8.12 -11.54 8.69
C GLU A 62 -6.99 -12.04 9.60
N PRO A 63 -5.89 -11.29 9.75
CA PRO A 63 -4.79 -11.71 10.59
C PRO A 63 -5.05 -11.31 12.05
N GLU A 64 -4.35 -11.97 12.98
CA GLU A 64 -4.33 -11.51 14.38
C GLU A 64 -3.57 -10.18 14.54
N SER A 65 -2.53 -9.98 13.72
CA SER A 65 -1.74 -8.74 13.66
C SER A 65 -1.25 -8.49 12.24
N ILE A 66 -1.14 -7.22 11.85
CA ILE A 66 -0.68 -6.85 10.51
C ILE A 66 0.84 -7.01 10.44
N ASN A 67 1.30 -7.87 9.53
CA ASN A 67 2.71 -8.01 9.22
C ASN A 67 3.11 -6.99 8.15
N LEU A 68 3.99 -6.04 8.49
CA LEU A 68 4.48 -5.01 7.56
C LEU A 68 5.82 -5.39 6.90
N ILE A 69 6.48 -6.46 7.34
CA ILE A 69 7.79 -6.89 6.80
C ILE A 69 7.74 -7.05 5.28
N PRO A 70 6.75 -7.71 4.66
CA PRO A 70 6.71 -7.88 3.20
C PRO A 70 6.66 -6.57 2.43
N ILE A 71 6.09 -5.51 3.02
CA ILE A 71 6.03 -4.17 2.41
C ILE A 71 7.43 -3.55 2.39
N PHE A 72 8.17 -3.64 3.50
CA PHE A 72 9.53 -3.13 3.60
C PHE A 72 10.53 -3.92 2.74
N GLU A 73 10.37 -5.24 2.67
CA GLU A 73 11.16 -6.09 1.77
C GLU A 73 10.93 -5.68 0.31
N TYR A 74 9.67 -5.46 -0.10
CA TYR A 74 9.35 -5.00 -1.46
C TYR A 74 9.95 -3.63 -1.78
N ILE A 75 9.81 -2.65 -0.88
CA ILE A 75 10.40 -1.30 -1.03
C ILE A 75 11.91 -1.40 -1.22
N THR A 76 12.57 -2.21 -0.38
CA THR A 76 14.02 -2.39 -0.41
C THR A 76 14.47 -3.07 -1.69
N TYR A 77 13.79 -4.14 -2.10
CA TYR A 77 14.12 -4.90 -3.30
C TYR A 77 14.05 -4.05 -4.57
N ASN A 78 13.01 -3.21 -4.68
CA ASN A 78 12.78 -2.36 -5.86
C ASN A 78 13.46 -0.98 -5.74
N ASN A 79 14.21 -0.72 -4.67
CA ASN A 79 14.83 0.59 -4.38
C ASN A 79 13.84 1.76 -4.46
N ILE A 80 12.63 1.57 -3.90
CA ILE A 80 11.59 2.60 -3.94
C ILE A 80 11.92 3.69 -2.92
N GLU A 81 12.18 4.90 -3.40
CA GLU A 81 12.34 6.06 -2.54
C GLU A 81 10.97 6.58 -2.09
N LEU A 82 10.65 6.55 -0.80
CA LEU A 82 9.37 7.08 -0.33
C LEU A 82 9.31 8.61 -0.42
N TYR A 83 8.11 9.16 -0.62
CA TYR A 83 7.89 10.60 -0.61
C TYR A 83 8.04 11.14 0.81
N ASP A 84 8.66 12.32 0.94
CA ASP A 84 8.56 13.13 2.15
C ASP A 84 7.36 14.08 2.01
N PHE A 85 6.23 13.76 2.65
CA PHE A 85 5.02 14.56 2.51
C PHE A 85 5.16 16.00 3.04
N SER A 86 6.21 16.34 3.78
CA SER A 86 6.50 17.73 4.17
C SER A 86 7.16 18.55 3.05
N LYS A 87 7.66 17.89 2.00
CA LYS A 87 8.45 18.51 0.92
C LYS A 87 7.84 18.39 -0.47
N ILE A 88 6.81 17.57 -0.66
CA ILE A 88 6.15 17.41 -1.97
C ILE A 88 4.94 18.34 -2.12
N ASN A 89 4.63 18.66 -3.37
CA ASN A 89 3.41 19.33 -3.81
C ASN A 89 2.53 18.38 -4.65
N VAL A 90 1.28 18.79 -4.91
CA VAL A 90 0.29 17.95 -5.63
C VAL A 90 0.71 17.62 -7.07
N ASN A 91 1.45 18.51 -7.74
CA ASN A 91 1.96 18.31 -9.09
C ASN A 91 3.19 17.39 -9.14
N ASP A 92 3.77 17.03 -7.99
CA ASP A 92 4.92 16.10 -7.93
C ASP A 92 4.48 14.63 -8.04
N VAL A 93 3.18 14.36 -8.05
CA VAL A 93 2.61 13.01 -8.13
C VAL A 93 1.70 12.90 -9.33
N ASP A 94 2.12 12.14 -10.33
CA ASP A 94 1.26 11.77 -11.46
C ASP A 94 0.63 10.38 -11.22
N VAL A 95 -0.55 10.35 -10.61
CA VAL A 95 -1.27 9.11 -10.29
C VAL A 95 -1.69 8.29 -11.52
N THR A 96 -1.49 8.80 -12.75
CA THR A 96 -1.71 8.03 -13.97
C THR A 96 -0.52 7.13 -14.30
N LYS A 97 0.67 7.43 -13.77
CA LYS A 97 1.85 6.58 -13.86
C LYS A 97 1.84 5.55 -12.75
N SER A 98 2.15 4.31 -13.10
CA SER A 98 2.08 3.21 -12.14
C SER A 98 3.15 3.32 -11.06
N GLU A 99 4.35 3.79 -11.41
CA GLU A 99 5.45 3.99 -10.44
C GLU A 99 5.12 5.09 -9.44
N ASP A 100 4.58 6.22 -9.90
CA ASP A 100 4.21 7.33 -9.03
C ASP A 100 3.06 6.96 -8.09
N LEU A 101 2.07 6.21 -8.59
CA LEU A 101 0.97 5.68 -7.77
C LEU A 101 1.48 4.69 -6.72
N GLU A 102 2.36 3.75 -7.10
CA GLU A 102 3.00 2.80 -6.19
C GLU A 102 3.74 3.54 -5.08
N ARG A 103 4.63 4.46 -5.47
CA ARG A 103 5.39 5.29 -4.54
C ARG A 103 4.47 6.08 -3.61
N PHE A 104 3.39 6.65 -4.14
CA PHE A 104 2.40 7.39 -3.36
C PHE A 104 1.69 6.51 -2.32
N VAL A 105 1.26 5.31 -2.71
CA VAL A 105 0.59 4.35 -1.82
C VAL A 105 1.55 3.85 -0.74
N LEU A 106 2.75 3.41 -1.10
CA LEU A 106 3.74 2.90 -0.15
C LEU A 106 4.17 3.97 0.85
N SER A 107 4.27 5.23 0.42
CA SER A 107 4.52 6.36 1.30
C SER A 107 3.39 6.55 2.30
N HIS A 108 2.12 6.52 1.87
CA HIS A 108 0.97 6.60 2.78
C HIS A 108 0.96 5.46 3.81
N ILE A 109 1.21 4.23 3.36
CA ILE A 109 1.30 3.06 4.24
C ILE A 109 2.39 3.26 5.29
N TYR A 110 3.58 3.69 4.86
CA TYR A 110 4.69 3.97 5.76
C TYR A 110 4.30 4.99 6.84
N TYR A 111 3.77 6.15 6.44
CA TYR A 111 3.44 7.20 7.41
C TYR A 111 2.28 6.81 8.33
N ILE A 112 1.24 6.15 7.82
CA ILE A 112 0.11 5.70 8.64
C ILE A 112 0.60 4.73 9.71
N THR A 113 1.46 3.79 9.34
CA THR A 113 1.93 2.73 10.25
C THR A 113 3.03 3.19 11.21
N GLN A 114 3.91 4.11 10.79
CA GLN A 114 5.03 4.61 11.61
C GLN A 114 4.65 5.79 12.51
N SER A 115 3.68 6.62 12.13
CA SER A 115 3.36 7.85 12.89
C SER A 115 2.64 7.60 14.22
N GLY A 116 2.45 6.34 14.64
CA GLY A 116 1.63 5.99 15.81
C GLY A 116 0.18 6.47 15.69
N LYS A 117 -0.25 6.96 14.51
CA LYS A 117 -1.64 7.29 14.19
C LYS A 117 -2.42 6.05 13.80
N LEU A 118 -2.13 4.90 14.42
CA LEU A 118 -2.98 3.70 14.40
C LEU A 118 -3.74 3.62 15.72
#